data_AF-A0A4S2HBP1-F1
#
_entry.id   AF-A0A4S2HBP1-F1
#
_cell.length_a   1.000
_cell.length_b   1.000
_cell.length_c   1.000
_cell.angle_alpha   90.00
_cell.angle_beta   90.00
_cell.angle_gamma   90.00
#
_symmetry.space_group_name_H-M   'P 1'
#
loop_
_entity.id
_entity.type
_entity.pdbx_description
1 polymer ?
#
loop_
_entity_poly.entity_id
_entity_poly.type
_entity_poly.pdbx_seq_one_letter_code
_entity_poly.pdbx_strand_id
1 'polypeptide(L)'
;MSQAFMEAARAQTCVVTLQSGLSLRIDRPVDDDSAPSPASGDRVTVHYEGQLMDGQVFDSSYARNEPATFPSDRLIQGWVEALPLMRVGEAWTLFIPAELAYGERGTPGGPIGPNQALMFRLELLDLPVEEAQPETPEDAADEAEGDPGAGDGNE
;
A
#
# COMPACT_ATOMS: atom_id res chain seq x y z
N MET A 1 11.83 2.53 -20.48
CA MET A 1 10.38 2.45 -20.21
C MET A 1 10.04 3.17 -18.91
N SER A 2 10.53 2.70 -17.75
CA SER A 2 10.27 3.31 -16.44
C SER A 2 10.66 4.79 -16.34
N GLN A 3 11.82 5.18 -16.90
CA GLN A 3 12.22 6.58 -16.91
C GLN A 3 11.21 7.45 -17.68
N ALA A 4 10.87 7.11 -18.92
CA ALA A 4 9.92 7.88 -19.73
C ALA A 4 8.55 8.02 -19.06
N PHE A 5 8.08 6.99 -18.36
CA PHE A 5 6.86 7.04 -17.56
C PHE A 5 6.96 8.08 -16.43
N MET A 6 8.05 8.06 -15.67
CA MET A 6 8.33 9.06 -14.63
C MET A 6 8.50 10.47 -15.20
N GLU A 7 9.09 10.61 -16.39
CA GLU A 7 9.21 11.89 -17.09
C GLU A 7 7.86 12.44 -17.54
N ALA A 8 6.97 11.57 -18.01
CA ALA A 8 5.61 11.96 -18.33
C ALA A 8 4.83 12.32 -17.07
N ALA A 9 5.03 11.61 -15.96
CA ALA A 9 4.40 11.89 -14.68
C ALA A 9 4.76 13.28 -14.16
N ARG A 10 6.05 13.62 -14.04
CA ARG A 10 6.51 14.94 -13.58
C ARG A 10 6.11 16.11 -14.51
N ALA A 11 5.75 15.82 -15.76
CA ALA A 11 5.28 16.83 -16.69
C ALA A 11 3.79 17.18 -16.50
N GLN A 12 3.06 16.43 -15.66
CA GLN A 12 1.66 16.70 -15.38
C GLN A 12 1.49 17.87 -14.40
N THR A 13 0.33 18.52 -14.47
CA THR A 13 -0.03 19.61 -13.56
C THR A 13 -0.27 19.07 -12.16
N CYS A 14 0.11 19.84 -11.13
CA CYS A 14 0.00 19.47 -9.72
C CYS A 14 0.82 18.23 -9.32
N VAL A 15 1.88 17.92 -10.08
CA VAL A 15 2.86 16.89 -9.69
C VAL A 15 4.04 17.52 -8.97
N VAL A 16 4.33 17.00 -7.79
CA VAL A 16 5.49 17.33 -6.98
C VAL A 16 6.46 16.16 -7.04
N THR A 17 7.70 16.43 -7.46
CA THR A 17 8.77 15.42 -7.44
C THR A 17 9.68 15.66 -6.25
N LEU A 18 9.83 14.65 -5.40
CA LEU A 18 10.72 14.67 -4.24
C LEU A 18 12.16 14.39 -4.66
N GLN A 19 13.11 14.69 -3.76
CA GLN A 19 14.53 14.43 -3.99
C GLN A 19 14.85 12.94 -4.14
N SER A 20 14.03 12.06 -3.56
CA SER A 20 14.12 10.60 -3.71
C SER A 20 13.74 10.11 -5.12
N GLY A 21 13.16 10.98 -5.96
CA GLY A 21 12.66 10.62 -7.29
C GLY A 21 11.18 10.19 -7.29
N LEU A 22 10.55 10.08 -6.13
CA LEU A 22 9.11 9.91 -6.00
C LEU A 22 8.39 11.11 -6.62
N SER A 23 7.38 10.86 -7.46
CA SER A 23 6.50 11.91 -7.96
C SER A 23 5.08 11.67 -7.45
N LEU A 24 4.46 12.69 -6.86
CA LEU A 24 3.10 12.62 -6.32
C LEU A 24 2.23 13.68 -6.97
N ARG A 25 0.97 13.34 -7.22
CA ARG A 25 -0.04 14.23 -7.76
C ARG A 25 -1.17 14.34 -6.76
N ILE A 26 -1.60 15.55 -6.46
CA ILE A 26 -2.77 15.78 -5.62
C ILE A 26 -4.00 15.75 -6.53
N ASP A 27 -4.80 14.69 -6.46
CA ASP A 27 -6.04 14.55 -7.26
C ASP A 27 -7.22 15.22 -6.54
N ARG A 28 -7.30 15.08 -5.21
CA ARG A 28 -8.26 15.75 -4.35
C ARG A 28 -7.56 16.27 -3.10
N PRO A 29 -7.33 17.59 -2.99
CA PRO A 29 -6.92 18.20 -1.74
C PRO A 29 -8.10 18.32 -0.79
N VAL A 30 -7.78 18.46 0.50
CA VAL A 30 -8.74 18.80 1.56
C VAL A 30 -8.44 20.20 2.06
N ASP A 31 -9.45 21.07 2.12
CA ASP A 31 -9.31 22.45 2.63
C ASP A 31 -9.24 22.51 4.18
N ASP A 32 -9.35 21.37 4.84
CA ASP A 32 -9.24 21.24 6.29
C ASP A 32 -7.77 21.12 6.72
N ASP A 33 -7.18 22.25 7.08
CA ASP A 33 -5.79 22.29 7.57
C ASP A 33 -5.63 21.61 8.95
N SER A 34 -6.74 21.31 9.64
CA SER A 34 -6.75 20.57 10.91
C SER A 34 -6.84 19.06 10.72
N ALA A 35 -7.02 18.59 9.48
CA ALA A 35 -7.03 17.16 9.19
C ALA A 35 -5.68 16.53 9.58
N PRO A 36 -5.69 15.44 10.36
CA PRO A 36 -4.47 14.81 10.84
C PRO A 36 -3.73 14.12 9.70
N SER A 37 -2.42 14.03 9.86
CA SER A 37 -1.52 13.26 8.98
C SER A 37 -0.93 12.10 9.77
N PRO A 38 -0.77 10.91 9.16
CA PRO A 38 -0.18 9.77 9.85
C PRO A 38 1.31 10.01 10.17
N ALA A 39 1.75 9.63 11.36
CA ALA A 39 3.17 9.53 11.63
C ALA A 39 3.72 8.18 11.14
N SER A 40 5.05 8.05 11.08
CA SER A 40 5.69 6.78 10.80
C SER A 40 5.36 5.76 11.90
N GLY A 41 4.80 4.62 11.51
CA GLY A 41 4.35 3.57 12.44
C GLY A 41 2.85 3.59 12.74
N ASP A 42 2.14 4.65 12.38
CA ASP A 42 0.68 4.70 12.53
C ASP A 42 -0.02 3.76 11.55
N ARG A 43 -1.22 3.33 11.93
CA ARG A 43 -2.11 2.58 11.05
C ARG A 43 -2.91 3.57 10.21
N VAL A 44 -2.90 3.36 8.91
CA VAL A 44 -3.64 4.16 7.94
C VAL A 44 -4.71 3.30 7.29
N THR A 45 -5.95 3.79 7.25
CA THR A 45 -7.02 3.16 6.48
C THR A 45 -7.16 3.90 5.16
N VAL A 46 -6.87 3.21 4.07
CA VAL A 46 -6.83 3.82 2.73
C VAL A 46 -7.63 3.01 1.73
N HIS A 47 -8.23 3.72 0.78
CA HIS A 47 -8.55 3.13 -0.50
C HIS A 47 -7.39 3.32 -1.46
N TYR A 48 -6.95 2.24 -2.09
CA TYR A 48 -5.88 2.28 -3.07
C TYR A 48 -6.15 1.43 -4.30
N GLU A 49 -5.45 1.79 -5.37
CA GLU A 49 -5.38 1.05 -6.62
C GLU A 49 -3.96 1.12 -7.19
N GLY A 50 -3.29 -0.02 -7.27
CA GLY A 50 -1.97 -0.19 -7.84
C GLY A 50 -2.05 -0.66 -9.29
N GLN A 51 -1.42 0.09 -10.18
CA GLN A 51 -1.35 -0.19 -11.61
C GLN A 51 0.09 -0.20 -12.11
N LEU A 52 0.35 -1.08 -13.08
CA LEU A 52 1.58 -1.10 -13.84
C LEU A 52 1.61 0.07 -14.84
N MET A 53 2.79 0.40 -15.36
CA MET A 53 2.96 1.44 -16.40
C MET A 53 2.11 1.21 -17.67
N ASP A 54 1.70 -0.03 -17.91
CA ASP A 54 0.84 -0.43 -19.03
C ASP A 54 -0.66 -0.21 -18.75
N GLY A 55 -1.01 0.22 -17.53
CA GLY A 55 -2.39 0.38 -17.06
C GLY A 55 -3.02 -0.89 -16.48
N GLN A 56 -2.29 -2.02 -16.46
CA GLN A 56 -2.75 -3.23 -15.82
C GLN A 56 -2.82 -3.03 -14.30
N VAL A 57 -4.03 -3.14 -13.73
CA VAL A 57 -4.26 -3.14 -12.29
C VAL A 57 -3.80 -4.48 -11.71
N PHE A 58 -2.88 -4.46 -10.75
CA PHE A 58 -2.41 -5.67 -10.07
C PHE A 58 -3.01 -5.82 -8.68
N ASP A 59 -3.40 -4.72 -8.03
CA ASP A 59 -4.08 -4.75 -6.74
C ASP A 59 -5.01 -3.54 -6.61
N SER A 60 -6.24 -3.73 -6.12
CA SER A 60 -7.22 -2.65 -5.96
C SER A 60 -8.15 -2.95 -4.80
N SER A 61 -8.16 -2.07 -3.80
CA SER A 61 -9.14 -2.11 -2.70
C SER A 61 -10.56 -1.81 -3.19
N TYR A 62 -10.72 -0.97 -4.22
CA TYR A 62 -12.01 -0.66 -4.82
C TYR A 62 -12.65 -1.91 -5.45
N ALA A 63 -11.83 -2.76 -6.09
CA ALA A 63 -12.31 -4.03 -6.64
C ALA A 63 -12.81 -4.99 -5.56
N ARG A 64 -12.24 -4.91 -4.35
CA ARG A 64 -12.67 -5.68 -3.17
C ARG A 64 -13.85 -5.03 -2.42
N ASN A 65 -14.22 -3.79 -2.76
CA ASN A 65 -15.23 -2.98 -2.06
C ASN A 65 -14.96 -2.81 -0.55
N GLU A 66 -13.70 -2.95 -0.15
CA GLU A 66 -13.29 -2.89 1.26
C GLU A 66 -12.00 -2.07 1.36
N PRO A 67 -11.95 -1.05 2.23
CA PRO A 67 -10.73 -0.29 2.48
C PRO A 67 -9.70 -1.18 3.18
N ALA A 68 -8.42 -0.87 2.96
CA ALA A 68 -7.35 -1.63 3.58
C ALA A 68 -6.63 -0.81 4.63
N THR A 69 -6.37 -1.43 5.77
CA THR A 69 -5.59 -0.82 6.85
C THR A 69 -4.18 -1.36 6.84
N PHE A 70 -3.20 -0.48 6.69
CA PHE A 70 -1.78 -0.84 6.69
C PHE A 70 -1.01 -0.02 7.73
N PRO A 71 0.06 -0.59 8.32
CA PRO A 71 1.03 0.20 9.08
C PRO A 71 1.89 1.04 8.12
N SER A 72 2.00 2.34 8.37
CA SER A 72 2.66 3.29 7.47
C SER A 72 4.16 3.04 7.27
N ASP A 73 4.81 2.27 8.16
CA ASP A 73 6.25 1.96 8.14
C ASP A 73 6.62 0.66 7.41
N ARG A 74 5.67 -0.26 7.18
CA ARG A 74 5.95 -1.57 6.54
C ARG A 74 5.60 -1.64 5.06
N LEU A 75 5.31 -0.50 4.46
CA LEU A 75 4.97 -0.39 3.05
C LEU A 75 6.21 -0.10 2.22
N ILE A 76 6.06 -0.07 0.89
CA ILE A 76 7.15 0.32 -0.01
C ILE A 76 7.60 1.75 0.28
N GLN A 77 8.90 2.03 0.07
CA GLN A 77 9.50 3.31 0.48
C GLN A 77 8.76 4.53 -0.09
N GLY A 78 8.24 4.44 -1.32
CA GLY A 78 7.43 5.51 -1.91
C GLY A 78 6.14 5.84 -1.13
N TRP A 79 5.51 4.85 -0.49
CA TRP A 79 4.37 5.08 0.40
C TRP A 79 4.81 5.64 1.75
N VAL A 80 5.89 5.12 2.33
CA VAL A 80 6.44 5.61 3.60
C VAL A 80 6.81 7.09 3.51
N GLU A 81 7.29 7.56 2.36
CA GLU A 81 7.58 8.97 2.12
C GLU A 81 6.33 9.82 1.81
N ALA A 82 5.30 9.24 1.17
CA ALA A 82 4.11 9.98 0.75
C ALA A 82 3.05 10.12 1.84
N LEU A 83 2.73 9.04 2.56
CA LEU A 83 1.68 9.00 3.58
C LEU A 83 1.78 10.13 4.63
N PRO A 84 2.95 10.42 5.24
CA PRO A 84 3.03 11.49 6.24
C PRO A 84 2.83 12.90 5.67
N LEU A 85 2.86 13.05 4.34
CA LEU A 85 2.54 14.31 3.67
C LEU A 85 1.04 14.44 3.36
N MET A 86 0.30 13.33 3.35
CA MET A 86 -1.14 13.30 3.10
C MET A 86 -1.93 13.66 4.35
N ARG A 87 -3.10 14.26 4.15
CA ARG A 87 -4.10 14.49 5.19
C ARG A 87 -5.31 13.58 5.00
N VAL A 88 -5.99 13.27 6.10
CA VAL A 88 -7.24 12.48 6.03
C VAL A 88 -8.27 13.16 5.12
N GLY A 89 -8.84 12.38 4.22
CA GLY A 89 -9.79 12.80 3.18
C GLY A 89 -9.15 13.15 1.83
N GLU A 90 -7.82 13.23 1.74
CA GLU A 90 -7.14 13.53 0.48
C GLU A 90 -7.00 12.30 -0.42
N ALA A 91 -7.04 12.54 -1.73
CA ALA A 91 -6.77 11.52 -2.74
C ALA A 91 -5.60 11.94 -3.63
N TRP A 92 -4.56 11.11 -3.67
CA TRP A 92 -3.31 11.38 -4.38
C TRP A 92 -2.99 10.26 -5.36
N THR A 93 -2.31 10.58 -6.45
CA THR A 93 -1.70 9.59 -7.35
C THR A 93 -0.19 9.64 -7.19
N LEU A 94 0.40 8.54 -6.73
CA LEU A 94 1.85 8.35 -6.60
C LEU A 94 2.40 7.63 -7.82
N PHE A 95 3.50 8.16 -8.34
CA PHE A 95 4.33 7.55 -9.36
C PHE A 95 5.65 7.17 -8.71
N ILE A 96 5.84 5.88 -8.50
CA ILE A 96 6.91 5.33 -7.68
C ILE A 96 7.93 4.68 -8.61
N PRO A 97 9.19 5.16 -8.63
CA PRO A 97 10.24 4.51 -9.38
C PRO A 97 10.53 3.13 -8.77
N ALA A 98 11.06 2.21 -9.57
CA ALA A 98 11.30 0.84 -9.13
C ALA A 98 12.15 0.77 -7.85
N GLU A 99 13.15 1.63 -7.72
CA GLU A 99 14.04 1.72 -6.55
C GLU A 99 13.29 2.00 -5.22
N LEU A 100 12.17 2.72 -5.29
CA LEU A 100 11.30 3.02 -4.13
C LEU A 100 10.11 2.06 -4.01
N ALA A 101 10.07 1.03 -4.86
CA ALA A 101 9.03 -0.01 -4.92
C ALA A 101 9.65 -1.41 -4.74
N TYR A 102 9.64 -2.25 -5.78
CA TYR A 102 10.13 -3.64 -5.74
C TYR A 102 11.53 -3.85 -6.36
N GLY A 103 12.18 -2.75 -6.75
CA GLY A 103 13.55 -2.71 -7.25
C GLY A 103 13.82 -3.56 -8.48
N GLU A 104 15.07 -4.01 -8.62
CA GLU A 104 15.53 -4.86 -9.71
C GLU A 104 14.94 -6.27 -9.67
N ARG A 105 14.39 -6.69 -8.52
CA ARG A 105 13.87 -8.04 -8.34
C ARG A 105 12.41 -8.17 -8.76
N GLY A 106 11.63 -7.09 -8.65
CA GLY A 106 10.17 -7.18 -8.83
C GLY A 106 9.54 -8.11 -7.80
N THR A 107 8.35 -8.64 -8.10
CA THR A 107 7.68 -9.63 -7.25
C THR A 107 7.89 -11.02 -7.83
N PRO A 108 8.50 -11.97 -7.09
CA PRO A 108 8.74 -13.31 -7.60
C PRO A 108 7.42 -14.03 -7.90
N GLY A 109 7.20 -14.40 -9.17
CA GLY A 109 5.95 -15.02 -9.62
C GLY A 109 4.74 -14.08 -9.66
N GLY A 110 4.94 -12.78 -9.41
CA GLY A 110 3.90 -11.77 -9.42
C GLY A 110 3.83 -10.97 -10.73
N PRO A 111 2.83 -10.08 -10.85
CA PRO A 111 2.63 -9.24 -12.05
C PRO A 111 3.66 -8.10 -12.19
N ILE A 112 4.42 -7.80 -11.12
CA ILE A 112 5.40 -6.70 -11.10
C ILE A 112 6.77 -7.24 -11.51
N GLY A 113 7.22 -6.85 -12.68
CA GLY A 113 8.53 -7.21 -13.22
C GLY A 113 9.70 -6.44 -12.60
N PRO A 114 10.93 -6.82 -12.98
CA PRO A 114 12.15 -6.16 -12.52
C PRO A 114 12.25 -4.73 -13.04
N ASN A 115 12.73 -3.80 -12.20
CA ASN A 115 12.94 -2.39 -12.56
C ASN A 115 11.67 -1.67 -13.07
N GLN A 116 10.50 -2.10 -12.60
CA GLN A 116 9.22 -1.57 -13.03
C GLN A 116 8.78 -0.42 -12.13
N ALA A 117 8.52 0.75 -12.73
CA ALA A 117 7.84 1.83 -12.01
C ALA A 117 6.35 1.50 -11.85
N LEU A 118 5.75 2.01 -10.78
CA LEU A 118 4.37 1.74 -10.42
C LEU A 118 3.58 3.04 -10.28
N MET A 119 2.30 2.96 -10.57
CA MET A 119 1.34 4.04 -10.30
C MET A 119 0.38 3.55 -9.23
N PHE A 120 0.24 4.31 -8.15
CA PHE A 120 -0.74 4.04 -7.12
C PHE A 120 -1.66 5.23 -6.98
N ARG A 121 -2.97 5.01 -7.03
CA ARG A 121 -3.93 5.98 -6.54
C ARG A 121 -4.23 5.63 -5.09
N LEU A 122 -4.09 6.59 -4.18
CA LEU A 122 -4.41 6.45 -2.77
C LEU A 122 -5.47 7.47 -2.39
N GLU A 123 -6.35 7.10 -1.50
CA GLU A 123 -7.32 7.95 -0.83
C GLU A 123 -7.23 7.62 0.66
N LEU A 124 -6.78 8.58 1.45
CA LEU A 124 -6.65 8.42 2.89
C LEU A 124 -8.03 8.64 3.51
N LEU A 125 -8.61 7.58 4.08
CA LEU A 125 -9.97 7.63 4.60
C LEU A 125 -10.00 7.97 6.08
N ASP A 126 -9.11 7.32 6.85
CA ASP A 126 -9.12 7.44 8.30
C ASP A 126 -7.75 7.06 8.89
N LEU A 127 -7.47 7.60 10.06
CA LEU A 127 -6.34 7.23 10.90
C LEU A 127 -6.91 6.56 12.15
N PRO A 128 -7.03 5.23 12.17
CA PRO A 128 -7.42 4.53 13.38
C PRO A 128 -6.39 4.85 14.46
N VAL A 129 -6.79 5.66 15.43
CA VAL A 129 -6.01 5.91 16.64
C VAL A 129 -6.02 4.59 17.38
N GLU A 130 -4.96 3.81 17.21
CA GLU A 130 -4.76 2.59 17.98
C GLU A 130 -4.58 3.03 19.45
N GLU A 131 -5.68 3.08 20.21
CA GLU A 131 -5.61 2.77 21.63
C GLU A 131 -5.12 1.32 21.73
N ALA A 132 -3.80 1.15 21.63
CA ALA A 132 -3.03 -0.09 21.74
C ALA A 132 -3.91 -1.35 21.86
N GLN A 133 -4.46 -1.84 20.76
CA GLN A 133 -5.14 -3.13 20.80
C GLN A 133 -4.08 -4.23 20.67
N PRO A 134 -4.14 -5.24 21.55
CA PRO A 134 -3.10 -6.26 21.64
C PRO A 134 -3.07 -7.05 20.34
N GLU A 135 -1.86 -7.23 19.83
CA GLU A 135 -1.49 -8.26 18.87
C GLU A 135 -2.25 -9.58 19.11
N THR A 136 -3.29 -9.85 18.32
CA THR A 136 -3.78 -11.22 18.16
C THR A 136 -2.93 -11.88 17.08
N PRO A 137 -2.10 -12.88 17.41
CA PRO A 137 -1.41 -13.67 16.40
C PRO A 137 -2.47 -14.55 15.72
N GLU A 138 -2.91 -14.14 14.54
CA GLU A 138 -3.76 -14.96 13.67
C GLU A 138 -2.86 -15.69 12.65
N ASP A 139 -1.97 -16.54 13.15
CA ASP A 139 -1.40 -17.64 12.37
C ASP A 139 -1.08 -18.80 13.34
N ALA A 140 -2.13 -19.47 13.76
CA ALA A 140 -2.06 -20.80 14.34
C ALA A 140 -3.06 -21.67 13.57
N ALA A 141 -2.71 -21.99 12.33
CA ALA A 141 -3.41 -22.98 11.52
C ALA A 141 -2.39 -23.89 10.84
N ASP A 142 -1.75 -24.76 11.62
CA ASP A 142 -1.21 -26.03 11.12
C ASP A 142 -1.15 -27.04 12.26
N GLU A 143 -2.27 -27.69 12.58
CA GLU A 143 -2.24 -29.08 13.04
C GLU A 143 -3.39 -29.81 12.37
N ALA A 144 -3.03 -30.58 11.34
CA ALA A 144 -3.90 -31.44 10.58
C ALA A 144 -4.59 -32.46 11.50
N GLU A 145 -5.93 -32.44 11.52
CA GLU A 145 -6.72 -33.53 12.07
C GLU A 145 -6.57 -34.79 11.19
N GLY A 146 -5.75 -35.73 11.67
CA GLY A 146 -5.66 -37.10 11.17
C GLY A 146 -6.51 -38.04 12.03
N ASP A 147 -7.76 -38.23 11.59
CA ASP A 147 -8.62 -39.42 11.63
C ASP A 147 -8.67 -40.35 12.88
N PRO A 148 -9.88 -40.67 13.40
CA PRO A 148 -10.09 -41.49 14.59
C PRO A 148 -10.19 -43.00 14.27
N GLY A 149 -9.56 -43.85 15.09
CA GLY A 149 -9.71 -45.30 14.93
C GLY A 149 -9.41 -46.11 16.20
N ALA A 150 -10.48 -46.55 16.87
CA ALA A 150 -10.68 -47.80 17.64
C ALA A 150 -9.50 -48.41 18.43
N GLY A 151 -9.61 -48.82 19.70
CA GLY A 151 -10.75 -49.20 20.53
C GLY A 151 -10.26 -50.20 21.59
N ASP A 152 -11.11 -50.49 22.58
CA ASP A 152 -11.08 -51.65 23.49
C ASP A 152 -9.88 -51.73 24.47
N GLY A 153 -10.01 -51.74 25.80
CA GLY A 153 -10.96 -52.46 26.66
C GLY A 153 -10.11 -53.15 27.76
N ASN A 154 -10.61 -53.19 29.01
CA ASN A 154 -10.21 -53.98 30.20
C ASN A 154 -8.94 -54.88 30.14
N GLU A 155 -8.12 -55.00 31.18
CA GLU A 155 -8.43 -55.28 32.60
C GLU A 155 -7.14 -55.12 33.44
#